data_AF-A0A8H4UF13-F1
#
_entry.id   AF-A0A8H4UF13-F1
#
_cell.length_a   1.000
_cell.length_b   1.000
_cell.length_c   1.000
_cell.angle_alpha   90.00
_cell.angle_beta   90.00
_cell.angle_gamma   90.00
#
_symmetry.space_group_name_H-M   'P 1'
#
loop_
_entity.id
_entity.type
_entity.pdbx_description
1 polymer ?
#
loop_
_entity_poly.entity_id
_entity_poly.type
_entity_poly.pdbx_seq_one_letter_code
_entity_poly.pdbx_strand_id
1 'polypeptide(L)'
;VFESAETKPEEGDKKTLYIVASSDKGLCGGIHSGLSKATRRLLAQNPSADLVVLGEKAKAQLSRSNGQNIVLSFSQVCKDIPTFADAQAIADQIALLPTNYGTIKIIHNKFLNAQSYEPTTVDAYSEEAITNSPNISAFEVEEEALTNLREYALANSLFWA
;
A
#
# COMPACT_ATOMS: atom_id res chain seq x y z
N VAL A 1 -2.02 -13.56 11.25
CA VAL A 1 -0.57 -13.78 11.40
C VAL A 1 0.10 -12.55 11.98
N PHE A 2 0.21 -11.44 11.25
CA PHE A 2 0.95 -10.25 11.73
C PHE A 2 0.43 -9.62 13.03
N GLU A 3 -0.90 -9.54 13.21
CA GLU A 3 -1.48 -9.06 14.48
C GLU A 3 -1.11 -9.99 15.65
N SER A 4 -1.24 -11.30 15.46
CA SER A 4 -0.86 -12.31 16.46
C SER A 4 0.66 -12.38 16.72
N ALA A 5 1.46 -12.08 15.70
CA ALA A 5 2.92 -11.99 15.80
C ALA A 5 3.37 -10.66 16.43
N GLU A 6 2.45 -9.71 16.66
CA GLU A 6 2.71 -8.34 17.10
C GLU A 6 3.71 -7.59 16.20
N THR A 7 3.64 -7.85 14.89
CA THR A 7 4.51 -7.23 13.89
C THR A 7 4.30 -5.72 13.86
N LYS A 8 5.40 -4.97 13.91
CA LYS A 8 5.40 -3.51 13.80
C LYS A 8 6.20 -3.09 12.57
N PRO A 9 5.85 -1.96 11.93
CA PRO A 9 6.69 -1.38 10.88
C PRO A 9 8.10 -1.15 11.41
N GLU A 10 9.11 -1.37 10.57
CA GLU A 10 10.49 -1.13 10.94
C GLU A 10 10.72 0.38 11.10
N GLU A 11 11.10 0.81 12.31
CA GLU A 11 11.51 2.20 12.57
C GLU A 11 13.01 2.33 12.26
N GLY A 12 13.36 3.07 11.20
CA GLY A 12 14.76 3.26 10.79
C GLY A 12 14.92 4.27 9.65
N ASP A 13 16.15 4.41 9.16
CA ASP A 13 16.52 5.39 8.12
C ASP A 13 15.99 5.05 6.71
N LYS A 14 15.33 3.91 6.54
CA LYS A 14 14.80 3.49 5.24
C LYS A 14 13.58 4.34 4.85
N LYS A 15 13.46 4.61 3.55
CA LYS A 15 12.32 5.34 3.00
C LYS A 15 10.99 4.61 3.25
N THR A 16 9.92 5.41 3.30
CA THR A 16 8.53 4.94 3.29
C THR A 16 7.98 4.93 1.87
N LEU A 17 7.23 3.88 1.52
CA LEU A 17 6.41 3.81 0.31
C LEU A 17 4.93 3.92 0.68
N TYR A 18 4.22 4.87 0.08
CA TYR A 18 2.76 4.91 0.14
C TYR A 18 2.16 4.39 -1.15
N ILE A 19 1.33 3.35 -1.07
CA ILE A 19 0.56 2.82 -2.19
C ILE A 19 -0.86 3.39 -2.11
N VAL A 20 -1.28 4.17 -3.10
CA VAL A 20 -2.60 4.81 -3.12
C VAL A 20 -3.57 3.95 -3.95
N ALA A 21 -4.46 3.23 -3.28
CA ALA A 21 -5.46 2.36 -3.89
C ALA A 21 -6.69 3.16 -4.33
N SER A 22 -6.72 3.57 -5.60
CA SER A 22 -7.81 4.31 -6.24
C SER A 22 -8.27 3.57 -7.52
N SER A 23 -9.16 4.17 -8.30
CA SER A 23 -9.60 3.66 -9.60
C SER A 23 -9.44 4.67 -10.72
N ASP A 24 -9.66 4.20 -11.95
CA ASP A 24 -9.77 5.05 -13.14
C ASP A 24 -11.17 5.65 -13.32
N LYS A 25 -12.21 4.94 -12.89
CA LYS A 25 -13.59 5.38 -13.00
C LYS A 25 -13.86 6.56 -12.07
N GLY A 26 -14.61 7.54 -12.56
CA GLY A 26 -15.08 8.70 -11.78
C GLY A 26 -16.55 8.59 -11.41
N LEU A 27 -17.21 9.73 -11.18
CA LEU A 27 -18.64 9.84 -10.81
C LEU A 27 -18.99 9.17 -9.46
N CYS A 28 -18.04 9.09 -8.55
CA CYS A 28 -18.14 8.46 -7.23
C CYS A 28 -18.08 9.48 -6.07
N GLY A 29 -18.36 10.76 -6.34
CA GLY A 29 -18.29 11.83 -5.34
C GLY A 29 -16.85 12.09 -4.87
N GLY A 30 -16.64 12.05 -3.55
CA GLY A 30 -15.39 12.45 -2.87
C GLY A 30 -14.33 11.36 -2.71
N ILE A 31 -14.52 10.16 -3.26
CA ILE A 31 -13.63 8.99 -3.06
C ILE A 31 -12.16 9.31 -3.37
N HIS A 32 -11.88 9.85 -4.57
CA HIS A 32 -10.50 10.12 -5.02
C HIS A 32 -9.90 11.36 -4.37
N SER A 33 -10.71 12.40 -4.16
CA SER A 33 -10.26 13.65 -3.57
C SER A 33 -9.98 13.51 -2.09
N GLY A 34 -10.80 12.76 -1.36
CA GLY A 34 -10.57 12.37 0.03
C GLY A 34 -9.27 11.60 0.18
N LEU A 35 -9.09 10.55 -0.63
CA LEU A 35 -7.87 9.74 -0.63
C LEU A 35 -6.63 10.58 -0.93
N SER A 36 -6.65 11.38 -2.00
CA SER A 36 -5.52 12.24 -2.36
C SER A 36 -5.23 13.31 -1.30
N LYS A 37 -6.25 13.82 -0.59
CA LYS A 37 -6.06 14.75 0.54
C LYS A 37 -5.38 14.06 1.72
N ALA A 38 -5.77 12.82 2.04
CA ALA A 38 -5.12 12.03 3.07
C ALA A 38 -3.66 11.72 2.72
N THR A 39 -3.38 11.32 1.47
CA THR A 39 -2.01 11.11 0.99
C THR A 39 -1.15 12.37 1.12
N ARG A 40 -1.67 13.56 0.75
CA ARG A 40 -0.93 14.82 0.93
C ARG A 40 -0.60 15.12 2.39
N ARG A 41 -1.52 14.80 3.31
CA ARG A 41 -1.27 14.98 4.76
C ARG A 41 -0.16 14.05 5.26
N LEU A 42 -0.12 12.81 4.79
CA LEU A 42 0.95 11.86 5.12
C LEU A 42 2.30 12.31 4.53
N LEU A 43 2.31 12.76 3.27
CA LEU A 43 3.52 13.31 2.64
C LEU A 43 4.00 14.60 3.30
N ALA A 44 3.12 15.44 3.84
CA ALA A 44 3.55 16.63 4.58
C ALA A 44 4.32 16.25 5.87
N GLN A 45 4.03 15.09 6.47
CA GLN A 45 4.72 14.56 7.64
C GLN A 45 6.00 13.80 7.25
N ASN A 46 6.01 13.15 6.08
CA ASN A 46 7.19 12.51 5.52
C ASN A 46 7.40 12.90 4.04
N PRO A 47 8.03 14.06 3.78
CA PRO A 47 8.20 14.58 2.42
C PRO A 47 9.10 13.73 1.52
N SER A 48 9.95 12.89 2.13
CA SER A 48 10.90 12.02 1.42
C SER A 48 10.29 10.71 0.94
N ALA A 49 9.06 10.40 1.36
CA ALA A 49 8.39 9.17 1.00
C ALA A 49 8.05 9.12 -0.50
N ASP A 50 8.09 7.92 -1.05
CA ASP A 50 7.74 7.66 -2.44
C ASP A 50 6.27 7.21 -2.54
N LEU A 51 5.69 7.38 -3.72
CA LEU A 51 4.30 7.03 -4.04
C LEU A 51 4.25 6.00 -5.16
N VAL A 52 3.43 4.97 -4.94
CA VAL A 52 2.84 4.16 -6.00
C VAL A 52 1.36 4.55 -6.09
N VAL A 53 0.86 4.84 -7.28
CA VAL A 53 -0.54 5.23 -7.45
C VAL A 53 -1.29 4.23 -8.33
N LEU A 54 -2.34 3.62 -7.78
CA LEU A 54 -3.23 2.73 -8.51
C LEU A 54 -4.43 3.55 -8.98
N GLY A 55 -4.58 3.71 -10.29
CA GLY A 55 -5.70 4.41 -10.91
C GLY A 55 -5.43 5.88 -11.28
N GLU A 56 -5.94 6.26 -12.45
CA GLU A 56 -5.67 7.56 -13.07
C GLU A 56 -6.29 8.75 -12.31
N LYS A 57 -7.36 8.54 -11.54
CA LYS A 57 -8.01 9.66 -10.81
C LYS A 57 -7.17 10.21 -9.68
N ALA A 58 -6.59 9.35 -8.84
CA ALA A 58 -5.67 9.79 -7.78
C ALA A 58 -4.36 10.30 -8.39
N LYS A 59 -3.84 9.63 -9.42
CA LYS A 59 -2.62 10.05 -10.12
C LYS A 59 -2.74 11.48 -10.65
N ALA A 60 -3.80 11.79 -11.40
CA ALA A 60 -4.03 13.14 -11.92
C ALA A 60 -4.09 14.22 -10.81
N GLN A 61 -4.62 13.87 -9.63
CA GLN A 61 -4.66 14.80 -8.51
C GLN A 61 -3.31 14.97 -7.81
N LEU A 62 -2.57 13.89 -7.61
CA LEU A 62 -1.30 13.87 -6.89
C LEU A 62 -0.15 14.38 -7.76
N SER A 63 -0.15 14.12 -9.07
CA SER A 63 0.88 14.62 -9.99
C SER A 63 0.99 16.15 -10.00
N ARG A 64 -0.09 16.88 -9.70
CA ARG A 64 -0.08 18.35 -9.64
C ARG A 64 0.71 18.90 -8.45
N SER A 65 0.77 18.19 -7.33
CA SER A 65 1.36 18.68 -6.08
C SER A 65 2.55 17.85 -5.57
N ASN A 66 2.62 16.58 -5.97
CA ASN A 66 3.52 15.55 -5.43
C ASN A 66 4.07 14.66 -6.56
N GLY A 67 4.14 15.17 -7.80
CA GLY A 67 4.58 14.39 -8.95
C GLY A 67 6.00 13.82 -8.80
N GLN A 68 6.88 14.54 -8.09
CA GLN A 68 8.26 14.09 -7.82
C GLN A 68 8.32 12.88 -6.87
N ASN A 69 7.28 12.65 -6.05
CA ASN A 69 7.21 11.49 -5.17
C ASN A 69 6.70 10.25 -5.92
N ILE A 70 6.04 10.38 -7.08
CA ILE A 70 5.44 9.25 -7.80
C ILE A 70 6.54 8.47 -8.54
N VAL A 71 6.87 7.29 -8.03
CA VAL A 71 7.89 6.40 -8.62
C VAL A 71 7.27 5.35 -9.55
N LEU A 72 6.00 5.02 -9.34
CA LEU A 72 5.26 4.06 -10.17
C LEU A 72 3.78 4.41 -10.20
N SER A 73 3.12 4.17 -11.33
CA SER A 73 1.66 4.34 -11.44
C SER A 73 1.06 3.30 -12.34
N PHE A 74 -0.13 2.81 -11.97
CA PHE A 74 -0.90 1.84 -12.74
C PHE A 74 -2.16 2.51 -13.27
N SER A 75 -2.43 2.27 -14.54
CA SER A 75 -3.69 2.64 -15.18
C SER A 75 -4.48 1.37 -15.49
N GLN A 76 -5.73 1.52 -15.91
CA GLN A 76 -6.66 0.44 -16.18
C GLN A 76 -7.05 -0.38 -14.94
N VAL A 77 -6.87 0.19 -13.75
CA VAL A 77 -7.18 -0.45 -12.46
C VAL A 77 -8.65 -0.25 -12.11
N CYS A 78 -9.30 -1.31 -11.62
CA CYS A 78 -10.73 -1.34 -11.24
C CYS A 78 -11.68 -0.92 -12.38
N LYS A 79 -11.35 -1.28 -13.62
CA LYS A 79 -12.31 -1.17 -14.74
C LYS A 79 -13.44 -2.17 -14.58
N ASP A 80 -13.08 -3.41 -14.28
CA ASP A 80 -13.97 -4.47 -13.84
C ASP A 80 -13.67 -4.79 -12.37
N ILE A 81 -14.35 -5.81 -11.82
CA ILE A 81 -14.07 -6.29 -10.47
C ILE A 81 -12.61 -6.78 -10.45
N PRO A 82 -11.73 -6.20 -9.62
CA PRO A 82 -10.33 -6.64 -9.52
C PRO A 82 -10.26 -8.14 -9.22
N THR A 83 -9.27 -8.80 -9.78
CA THR A 83 -8.94 -10.19 -9.48
C THR A 83 -7.66 -10.26 -8.66
N PHE A 84 -7.44 -11.39 -7.97
CA PHE A 84 -6.19 -11.60 -7.24
C PHE A 84 -4.97 -11.59 -8.19
N ALA A 85 -5.15 -12.02 -9.44
CA ALA A 85 -4.09 -11.97 -10.45
C ALA A 85 -3.68 -10.52 -10.78
N ASP A 86 -4.63 -9.58 -10.79
CA ASP A 86 -4.32 -8.15 -10.99
C ASP A 86 -3.49 -7.61 -9.81
N ALA A 87 -3.88 -7.96 -8.58
CA ALA A 87 -3.17 -7.55 -7.37
C ALA A 87 -1.76 -8.15 -7.30
N GLN A 88 -1.59 -9.42 -7.68
CA GLN A 88 -0.29 -10.08 -7.78
C GLN A 88 0.60 -9.38 -8.81
N ALA A 89 0.09 -9.11 -10.01
CA ALA A 89 0.87 -8.41 -11.04
C ALA A 89 1.32 -7.00 -10.58
N ILE A 90 0.48 -6.30 -9.81
CA ILE A 90 0.85 -5.01 -9.20
C ILE A 90 1.93 -5.22 -8.12
N ALA A 91 1.78 -6.21 -7.24
CA ALA A 91 2.74 -6.53 -6.20
C ALA A 91 4.12 -6.88 -6.79
N ASP A 92 4.17 -7.69 -7.84
CA ASP A 92 5.41 -8.06 -8.55
C ASP A 92 6.13 -6.83 -9.10
N GLN A 93 5.40 -5.89 -9.71
CA GLN A 93 5.99 -4.65 -10.21
C GLN A 93 6.49 -3.73 -9.08
N ILE A 94 5.82 -3.73 -7.92
CA ILE A 94 6.27 -2.99 -6.73
C ILE A 94 7.54 -3.63 -6.15
N ALA A 95 7.65 -4.96 -6.15
CA ALA A 95 8.82 -5.68 -5.67
C ALA A 95 10.08 -5.40 -6.52
N LEU A 96 9.91 -5.03 -7.79
CA LEU A 96 11.00 -4.65 -8.70
C LEU A 96 11.50 -3.21 -8.50
N LEU A 97 10.91 -2.43 -7.59
CA LEU A 97 11.41 -1.08 -7.29
C LEU A 97 12.85 -1.16 -6.73
N PRO A 98 13.77 -0.30 -7.18
CA PRO A 98 15.18 -0.37 -6.78
C PRO A 98 15.42 0.08 -5.33
N THR A 99 14.47 0.81 -4.74
CA THR A 99 14.57 1.31 -3.37
C THR A 99 14.13 0.23 -2.38
N ASN A 100 14.99 -0.08 -1.40
CA ASN A 100 14.59 -0.91 -0.27
C ASN A 100 13.78 -0.08 0.74
N TYR A 101 12.47 -0.29 0.77
CA TYR A 101 11.56 0.40 1.67
C TYR A 101 11.43 -0.33 3.01
N GLY A 102 11.65 0.38 4.12
CA GLY A 102 11.47 -0.16 5.48
C GLY A 102 10.02 -0.16 5.95
N THR A 103 9.21 0.75 5.41
CA THR A 103 7.78 0.84 5.69
C THR A 103 7.01 0.98 4.39
N ILE A 104 6.04 0.09 4.17
CA ILE A 104 5.09 0.20 3.06
C ILE A 104 3.69 0.34 3.66
N LYS A 105 2.95 1.36 3.22
CA LYS A 105 1.59 1.66 3.70
C LYS A 105 0.64 1.77 2.51
N ILE A 106 -0.40 0.95 2.51
CA ILE A 106 -1.46 1.03 1.50
C ILE A 106 -2.54 1.97 2.03
N ILE A 107 -2.74 3.08 1.33
CA ILE A 107 -3.78 4.07 1.59
C ILE A 107 -4.99 3.70 0.75
N HIS A 108 -6.10 3.39 1.39
CA HIS A 108 -7.34 2.96 0.75
C HIS A 108 -8.56 3.59 1.42
N ASN A 109 -9.74 3.47 0.80
CA ASN A 109 -10.98 3.93 1.44
C ASN A 109 -11.62 2.75 2.18
N LYS A 110 -11.64 2.81 3.52
CA LYS A 110 -12.40 1.87 4.34
C LYS A 110 -13.88 2.19 4.25
N PHE A 111 -14.66 1.19 3.82
CA PHE A 111 -16.11 1.26 3.86
C PHE A 111 -16.60 1.21 5.32
N LEU A 112 -17.39 2.20 5.71
CA LEU A 112 -18.05 2.21 7.02
C LEU A 112 -19.52 1.80 6.88
N ASN A 113 -20.23 2.43 5.95
CA ASN A 113 -21.62 2.11 5.58
C ASN A 113 -21.94 2.69 4.19
N ALA A 114 -23.16 2.49 3.71
CA ALA A 114 -23.59 2.92 2.37
C ALA A 114 -23.46 4.43 2.09
N GLN A 115 -23.35 5.27 3.13
CA GLN A 115 -23.23 6.73 3.01
C GLN A 115 -21.81 7.23 3.28
N SER A 116 -20.99 6.49 4.02
CA SER A 116 -19.68 6.96 4.47
C SER A 116 -18.55 5.95 4.27
N TYR A 117 -17.40 6.54 3.93
CA TYR A 117 -16.12 5.90 3.77
C TYR A 117 -15.05 6.84 4.31
N GLU A 118 -13.93 6.28 4.75
CA GLU A 118 -12.81 7.07 5.25
C GLU A 118 -11.47 6.56 4.69
N PRO A 119 -10.57 7.46 4.28
CA PRO A 119 -9.20 7.08 3.95
C PRO A 119 -8.48 6.53 5.18
N THR A 120 -8.02 5.29 5.10
CA THR A 120 -7.21 4.62 6.14
C THR A 120 -5.96 4.01 5.53
N THR A 121 -5.02 3.63 6.40
CA THR A 121 -3.79 2.95 6.01
C THR A 121 -3.76 1.54 6.57
N VAL A 122 -3.32 0.58 5.77
CA VAL A 122 -2.89 -0.74 6.23
C VAL A 122 -1.39 -0.90 5.97
N ASP A 123 -0.68 -1.49 6.93
CA ASP A 123 0.75 -1.74 6.82
C ASP A 123 1.00 -3.00 5.99
N ALA A 124 1.93 -2.91 5.04
CA ALA A 124 2.54 -4.05 4.37
C ALA A 124 3.96 -4.18 4.90
N TYR A 125 4.17 -5.17 5.77
CA TYR A 125 5.42 -5.31 6.52
C TYR A 125 6.58 -5.76 5.62
N SER A 126 7.77 -5.25 5.89
CA SER A 126 9.01 -5.75 5.29
C SER A 126 9.35 -7.13 5.86
N GLU A 127 10.18 -7.88 5.15
CA GLU A 127 10.68 -9.17 5.66
C GLU A 127 11.39 -8.98 7.01
N GLU A 128 12.21 -7.93 7.12
CA GLU A 128 12.93 -7.58 8.35
C GLU A 128 11.97 -7.26 9.52
N ALA A 129 10.84 -6.58 9.26
CA ALA A 129 9.81 -6.36 10.26
C ALA A 129 9.12 -7.67 10.70
N ILE A 130 8.88 -8.59 9.77
CA ILE A 130 8.29 -9.89 10.07
C ILE A 130 9.25 -10.74 10.91
N THR A 131 10.52 -10.81 10.54
CA THR A 131 11.55 -11.55 11.28
C THR A 131 11.76 -11.01 12.69
N ASN A 132 11.71 -9.68 12.86
CA ASN A 132 11.85 -9.03 14.16
C ASN A 132 10.55 -8.99 14.99
N SER A 133 9.49 -9.64 14.54
CA SER A 133 8.21 -9.64 15.26
C SER A 133 8.33 -10.41 16.59
N PRO A 134 7.85 -9.86 17.71
CA PRO A 134 8.05 -10.44 19.05
C PRO A 134 7.62 -11.91 19.16
N ASN A 135 6.53 -12.28 18.49
CA ASN A 135 5.91 -13.59 18.61
C ASN A 135 6.01 -14.44 17.33
N ILE A 136 6.91 -14.12 16.37
CA ILE A 136 7.02 -14.91 15.12
C ILE A 136 7.53 -16.33 15.35
N SER A 137 8.40 -16.52 16.36
CA SER A 137 8.96 -17.82 16.71
C SER A 137 7.90 -18.82 17.18
N ALA A 138 6.75 -18.36 17.66
CA ALA A 138 5.63 -19.21 18.06
C ALA A 138 4.96 -19.94 16.87
N PHE A 139 5.26 -19.54 15.63
CA PHE A 139 4.68 -20.11 14.41
C PHE A 139 5.57 -21.16 13.74
N GLU A 140 6.76 -21.46 14.29
CA GLU A 140 7.70 -22.47 13.76
C GLU A 140 7.96 -22.34 12.23
N VAL A 141 8.11 -21.10 11.75
CA VAL A 141 8.24 -20.79 10.32
C VAL A 141 9.69 -20.90 9.87
N GLU A 142 9.92 -21.59 8.76
CA GLU A 142 11.22 -21.62 8.07
C GLU A 142 11.55 -20.26 7.44
N GLU A 143 12.80 -19.80 7.50
CA GLU A 143 13.20 -18.48 6.99
C GLU A 143 12.83 -18.28 5.51
N GLU A 144 12.98 -19.31 4.68
CA GLU A 144 12.64 -19.27 3.25
C GLU A 144 11.13 -19.01 2.99
N ALA A 145 10.27 -19.34 3.96
CA ALA A 145 8.84 -19.08 3.85
C ALA A 145 8.47 -17.61 4.14
N LEU A 146 9.35 -16.83 4.78
CA LEU A 146 9.07 -15.43 5.12
C LEU A 146 9.01 -14.53 3.90
N THR A 147 9.90 -14.74 2.92
CA THR A 147 9.87 -14.01 1.64
C THR A 147 8.57 -14.30 0.90
N ASN A 148 8.19 -15.58 0.79
CA ASN A 148 6.91 -15.99 0.17
C ASN A 148 5.70 -15.39 0.90
N LEU A 149 5.72 -15.40 2.23
CA LEU A 149 4.67 -14.82 3.07
C LEU A 149 4.55 -13.31 2.84
N ARG A 150 5.68 -12.60 2.75
CA ARG A 150 5.72 -11.16 2.49
C ARG A 150 5.11 -10.83 1.12
N GLU A 151 5.54 -11.51 0.08
CA GLU A 151 5.04 -11.29 -1.29
C GLU A 151 3.54 -11.58 -1.37
N TYR A 152 3.12 -12.73 -0.83
CA TYR A 152 1.70 -13.11 -0.76
C TYR A 152 0.88 -12.11 0.06
N ALA A 153 1.40 -11.64 1.20
CA ALA A 153 0.72 -10.67 2.05
C ALA A 153 0.54 -9.33 1.35
N LEU A 154 1.54 -8.84 0.62
CA LEU A 154 1.40 -7.60 -0.16
C LEU A 154 0.30 -7.74 -1.22
N ALA A 155 0.33 -8.82 -2.01
CA ALA A 155 -0.71 -9.08 -3.01
C ALA A 155 -2.11 -9.19 -2.39
N ASN A 156 -2.24 -9.87 -1.24
CA ASN A 156 -3.50 -10.00 -0.54
C ASN A 156 -4.01 -8.67 0.03
N SER A 157 -3.14 -7.87 0.63
CA SER A 157 -3.49 -6.53 1.11
C SER A 157 -3.90 -5.60 -0.03
N LEU A 158 -3.25 -5.70 -1.19
CA LEU A 158 -3.64 -4.94 -2.39
C LEU A 158 -4.97 -5.41 -2.97
N PHE A 159 -5.25 -6.72 -2.96
CA PHE A 159 -6.52 -7.25 -3.45
C PHE A 159 -7.71 -6.84 -2.56
N TRP A 160 -7.47 -6.74 -1.26
CA TRP A 160 -8.47 -6.32 -0.29
C TRP A 160 -8.70 -4.80 -0.25
N ALA A 161 -7.67 -4.01 -0.51
CA ALA A 161 -7.65 -2.54 -0.40
C ALA A 161 -8.34 -1.81 -1.57
#